data_AF-A0A7L4QSJ5-F1
#
_entry.id   AF-A0A7L4QSJ5-F1
#
_cell.length_a   1.000
_cell.length_b   1.000
_cell.length_c   1.000
_cell.angle_alpha   90.00
_cell.angle_beta   90.00
_cell.angle_gamma   90.00
#
_symmetry.space_group_name_H-M   'P 1'
#
loop_
_entity.id
_entity.type
_entity.pdbx_description
1 polymer ?
#
loop_
_entity_poly.entity_id
_entity_poly.type
_entity_poly.pdbx_seq_one_letter_code
_entity_poly.pdbx_strand_id
1 'polypeptide(L)'
;YSCTLCQTFAPNHVCIITPERPALCGAITWLDGRIAYEISPSGANQPVVKGKVIDAERGEFEGVNRFVKKASHGEVDRCSLYSVMEYPMTCCGCFECIAVMLPEVNGFMVVNREYKGDTPSGMSFSTLAGTIGGGAQTPGFAGISKSYILSDRFLQAEGGIERLVWLPSVLKEELRGRLVHKLDERGLSGMFEKIADEKIAVTLEDLTAFLDRVQHPALAMKPLL
;
A
#
# COMPACT_ATOMS: atom_id res chain seq x y z
N TYR A 1 -9.02 5.35 12.90
CA TYR A 1 -8.12 5.78 13.98
C TYR A 1 -6.83 6.27 13.37
N SER A 2 -6.07 7.09 14.08
CA SER A 2 -4.69 7.39 13.72
C SER A 2 -3.71 6.62 14.60
N CYS A 3 -2.44 6.62 14.23
CA CYS A 3 -1.33 6.16 15.07
C CYS A 3 -0.11 7.06 14.84
N THR A 4 0.45 7.59 15.93
CA THR A 4 1.66 8.43 15.93
C THR A 4 2.84 7.78 16.67
N LEU A 5 2.77 6.49 17.02
CA LEU A 5 3.85 5.79 17.75
C LEU A 5 5.22 5.91 17.07
N CYS A 6 5.22 5.97 15.75
CA CYS A 6 6.41 6.01 14.92
C CYS A 6 7.01 7.42 14.74
N GLN A 7 6.43 8.46 15.38
CA GLN A 7 6.97 9.82 15.32
C GLN A 7 8.31 9.98 16.05
N THR A 8 8.71 8.99 16.85
CA THR A 8 10.05 8.94 17.45
C THR A 8 11.17 8.80 16.40
N PHE A 9 10.88 8.27 15.21
CA PHE A 9 11.85 8.12 14.11
C PHE A 9 11.43 8.81 12.81
N ALA A 10 10.14 9.08 12.61
CA ALA A 10 9.63 9.88 11.50
C ALA A 10 8.66 10.95 12.03
N PRO A 11 9.16 12.12 12.49
CA PRO A 11 8.40 13.08 13.30
C PRO A 11 7.07 13.54 12.71
N ASN A 12 6.98 13.59 11.38
CA ASN A 12 5.79 14.08 10.68
C ASN A 12 4.90 12.95 10.13
N HIS A 13 5.28 11.69 10.38
CA HIS A 13 4.50 10.54 9.95
C HIS A 13 3.24 10.38 10.80
N VAL A 14 2.12 10.07 10.14
CA VAL A 14 0.85 9.72 10.76
C VAL A 14 0.25 8.55 10.00
N CYS A 15 0.06 7.40 10.66
CA CYS A 15 -0.72 6.31 10.10
C CYS A 15 -2.21 6.63 10.25
N ILE A 16 -2.99 6.53 9.17
CA ILE A 16 -4.45 6.50 9.24
C ILE A 16 -4.92 5.06 9.03
N ILE A 17 -5.57 4.52 10.06
CA ILE A 17 -5.99 3.12 10.16
C ILE A 17 -7.49 3.05 9.93
N THR A 18 -7.91 2.23 8.98
CA THR A 18 -9.31 1.91 8.67
C THR A 18 -9.55 0.41 8.76
N PRO A 19 -10.81 -0.08 8.84
CA PRO A 19 -11.08 -1.52 8.82
C PRO A 19 -10.48 -2.24 7.61
N GLU A 20 -10.41 -1.54 6.47
CA GLU A 20 -9.92 -2.06 5.19
C GLU A 20 -8.45 -1.67 4.91
N ARG A 21 -7.80 -0.88 5.78
CA ARG A 21 -6.39 -0.47 5.64
C ARG A 21 -5.74 -0.47 7.03
N PRO A 22 -5.16 -1.61 7.45
CA PRO A 22 -4.37 -1.70 8.68
C PRO A 22 -3.17 -0.74 8.66
N ALA A 23 -2.57 -0.50 9.83
CA ALA A 23 -1.31 0.23 9.90
C ALA A 23 -0.25 -0.47 9.05
N LEU A 24 0.65 0.31 8.44
CA LEU A 24 1.68 -0.21 7.54
C LEU A 24 2.60 -1.28 8.16
N CYS A 25 2.72 -1.31 9.49
CA CYS A 25 3.48 -2.31 10.22
C CYS A 25 2.80 -3.69 10.32
N GLY A 26 1.54 -3.81 9.92
CA GLY A 26 0.75 -5.05 10.01
C GLY A 26 0.26 -5.40 11.42
N ALA A 27 0.81 -4.78 12.47
CA ALA A 27 0.53 -5.11 13.86
C ALA A 27 -0.64 -4.35 14.51
N ILE A 28 -1.22 -3.35 13.83
CA ILE A 28 -2.31 -2.53 14.38
C ILE A 28 -3.46 -2.49 13.37
N THR A 29 -4.55 -3.18 13.70
CA THR A 29 -5.83 -3.08 12.99
C THR A 29 -6.64 -1.87 13.48
N TRP A 30 -7.77 -1.59 12.82
CA TRP A 30 -8.68 -0.54 13.28
C TRP A 30 -9.23 -0.83 14.70
N LEU A 31 -9.52 -2.09 15.00
CA LEU A 31 -10.02 -2.52 16.30
C LEU A 31 -8.95 -2.35 17.39
N ASP A 32 -7.71 -2.70 17.09
CA ASP A 32 -6.58 -2.48 18.01
C ASP A 32 -6.40 -0.98 18.30
N GLY A 33 -6.50 -0.13 17.27
CA GLY A 33 -6.46 1.32 17.43
C GLY A 33 -7.58 1.87 18.32
N ARG A 34 -8.79 1.29 18.26
CA ARG A 34 -9.90 1.61 19.16
C ARG A 34 -9.59 1.21 20.60
N ILE A 35 -9.17 -0.05 20.79
CA ILE A 35 -8.87 -0.60 22.11
C ILE A 35 -7.71 0.16 22.76
N ALA A 36 -6.66 0.49 22.00
CA ALA A 36 -5.53 1.28 22.48
C ALA A 36 -5.96 2.67 22.98
N TYR A 37 -6.90 3.33 22.28
CA TYR A 37 -7.48 4.60 22.73
C TYR A 37 -8.33 4.44 23.99
N GLU A 38 -9.15 3.39 24.08
CA GLU A 38 -9.97 3.11 25.28
C GLU A 38 -9.10 2.84 26.51
N ILE A 39 -7.98 2.13 26.35
CA ILE A 39 -7.00 1.87 27.42
C ILE A 39 -6.27 3.15 27.82
N SER A 40 -5.85 3.96 26.85
CA SER A 40 -5.09 5.19 27.08
C SER A 40 -5.55 6.32 26.15
N PRO A 41 -6.52 7.15 26.58
CA PRO A 41 -7.05 8.24 25.76
C PRO A 41 -6.02 9.30 25.37
N SER A 42 -4.95 9.45 26.16
CA SER A 42 -3.80 10.34 25.86
C SER A 42 -2.69 9.65 25.07
N GLY A 43 -2.89 8.39 24.65
CA GLY A 43 -1.92 7.60 23.91
C GLY A 43 -1.79 8.01 22.44
N ALA A 44 -0.95 7.26 21.71
CA ALA A 44 -0.62 7.55 20.32
C ALA A 44 -1.73 7.22 19.30
N ASN A 45 -2.77 6.47 19.72
CA ASN A 45 -3.91 6.16 18.89
C ASN A 45 -5.06 7.11 19.22
N GLN A 46 -5.53 7.85 18.22
CA GLN A 46 -6.60 8.84 18.41
C GLN A 46 -7.77 8.56 17.44
N PRO A 47 -9.02 8.80 17.86
CA PRO A 47 -10.15 8.74 16.95
C PRO A 47 -10.04 9.83 15.88
N VAL A 48 -10.41 9.49 14.65
CA VAL A 48 -10.43 10.42 13.52
C VAL A 48 -11.83 10.40 12.93
N VAL A 49 -12.56 11.50 13.10
CA VAL A 49 -13.88 11.69 12.49
C VAL A 49 -13.68 11.94 11.00
N LYS A 50 -14.28 11.11 10.13
CA LYS A 50 -14.09 11.23 8.67
C LYS A 50 -14.48 12.62 8.14
N GLY A 51 -15.60 13.19 8.61
CA GLY A 51 -16.11 14.45 8.08
C GLY A 51 -16.63 14.30 6.65
N LYS A 52 -16.61 15.40 5.86
CA LYS A 52 -17.08 15.40 4.47
C LYS A 52 -16.17 14.55 3.57
N VAL A 53 -16.78 13.78 2.68
CA VAL A 53 -16.07 13.07 1.60
C VAL A 53 -15.58 14.11 0.57
N ILE A 54 -14.28 14.13 0.32
CA ILE A 54 -13.68 14.93 -0.77
C ILE A 54 -13.60 14.06 -2.02
N ASP A 55 -13.10 12.83 -1.87
CA ASP A 55 -12.98 11.84 -2.93
C ASP A 55 -13.21 10.44 -2.36
N ALA A 56 -14.28 9.77 -2.80
CA ALA A 56 -14.64 8.44 -2.31
C ALA A 56 -13.72 7.33 -2.85
N GLU A 57 -13.18 7.51 -4.05
CA GLU A 57 -12.34 6.53 -4.75
C GLU A 57 -10.92 6.56 -4.19
N ARG A 58 -10.32 7.75 -4.06
CA ARG A 58 -9.02 7.94 -3.39
C ARG A 58 -9.10 7.77 -1.88
N GLY A 59 -10.30 7.83 -1.31
CA GLY A 59 -10.52 7.77 0.13
C GLY A 59 -10.02 9.03 0.84
N GLU A 60 -10.24 10.19 0.23
CA GLU A 60 -9.90 11.48 0.81
C GLU A 60 -11.10 12.06 1.56
N PHE A 61 -10.88 12.42 2.83
CA PHE A 61 -11.90 12.97 3.69
C PHE A 61 -11.38 14.21 4.41
N GLU A 62 -12.24 15.22 4.51
CA GLU A 62 -11.88 16.52 5.09
C GLU A 62 -11.41 16.38 6.55
N GLY A 63 -12.08 15.55 7.36
CA GLY A 63 -11.70 15.32 8.75
C GLY A 63 -10.40 14.53 8.90
N VAL A 64 -10.08 13.66 7.94
CA VAL A 64 -8.79 12.97 7.88
C VAL A 64 -7.68 13.96 7.56
N ASN A 65 -7.86 14.81 6.53
CA ASN A 65 -6.89 15.85 6.17
C ASN A 65 -6.61 16.81 7.34
N ARG A 66 -7.66 17.29 8.01
CA ARG A 66 -7.49 18.15 9.21
C ARG A 66 -6.70 17.46 10.31
N PHE A 67 -6.98 16.18 10.57
CA PHE A 67 -6.26 15.43 11.59
C PHE A 67 -4.80 15.25 11.22
N VAL A 68 -4.54 14.78 9.98
CA VAL A 68 -3.18 14.53 9.48
C VAL A 68 -2.36 15.81 9.52
N LYS A 69 -2.87 16.93 9.01
CA LYS A 69 -2.20 18.24 9.05
C LYS A 69 -1.80 18.65 10.46
N LYS A 70 -2.69 18.48 11.43
CA LYS A 70 -2.39 18.79 12.83
C LYS A 70 -1.33 17.84 13.41
N ALA A 71 -1.50 16.54 13.21
CA ALA A 71 -0.64 15.51 13.80
C ALA A 71 0.73 15.41 13.12
N SER A 72 0.88 15.91 11.90
CA SER A 72 2.14 16.00 11.17
C SER A 72 2.82 17.37 11.30
N HIS A 73 2.44 18.19 12.29
CA HIS A 73 2.99 19.54 12.51
C HIS A 73 2.86 20.51 11.32
N GLY A 74 1.85 20.30 10.47
CA GLY A 74 1.60 21.11 9.27
C GLY A 74 2.23 20.59 7.98
N GLU A 75 3.07 19.55 8.05
CA GLU A 75 3.83 19.07 6.87
C GLU A 75 3.00 18.30 5.83
N VAL A 76 1.88 17.69 6.23
CA VAL A 76 1.04 16.88 5.34
C VAL A 76 -0.37 17.45 5.33
N ASP A 77 -0.74 18.10 4.24
CA ASP A 77 -2.07 18.74 4.11
C ASP A 77 -3.19 17.76 3.74
N ARG A 78 -2.86 16.75 2.92
CA ARG A 78 -3.84 15.85 2.29
C ARG A 78 -3.38 14.41 2.39
N CYS A 79 -4.32 13.49 2.55
CA CYS A 79 -4.03 12.06 2.58
C CYS A 79 -5.10 11.26 1.83
N SER A 80 -4.68 10.63 0.74
CA SER A 80 -5.47 9.64 0.02
C SER A 80 -5.24 8.26 0.64
N LEU A 81 -6.32 7.67 1.16
CA LEU A 81 -6.24 6.37 1.84
C LEU A 81 -6.15 5.20 0.88
N TYR A 82 -6.43 5.37 -0.41
CA TYR A 82 -6.49 4.26 -1.36
C TYR A 82 -5.84 4.59 -2.71
N SER A 83 -4.94 5.59 -2.73
CA SER A 83 -4.14 5.98 -3.89
C SER A 83 -2.64 5.93 -3.56
N VAL A 84 -1.82 5.54 -4.54
CA VAL A 84 -0.35 5.79 -4.52
C VAL A 84 0.07 7.01 -5.33
N MET A 85 -0.77 7.48 -6.27
CA MET A 85 -0.42 8.51 -7.23
C MET A 85 -0.59 9.93 -6.66
N GLU A 86 -1.65 10.17 -5.90
CA GLU A 86 -1.95 11.49 -5.36
C GLU A 86 -2.05 11.46 -3.84
N TYR A 87 -1.22 12.27 -3.18
CA TYR A 87 -1.18 12.43 -1.72
C TYR A 87 -1.14 11.10 -0.95
N PRO A 88 -0.23 10.16 -1.29
CA PRO A 88 -0.15 8.89 -0.58
C PRO A 88 0.14 9.11 0.90
N MET A 89 -0.31 8.18 1.74
CA MET A 89 0.06 8.17 3.15
C MET A 89 1.58 8.09 3.30
N THR A 90 2.14 8.93 4.17
CA THR A 90 3.58 8.93 4.46
C THR A 90 4.01 7.61 5.09
N CYS A 91 5.30 7.29 5.03
CA CYS A 91 5.84 6.07 5.63
C CYS A 91 6.84 6.41 6.74
N CYS A 92 6.79 5.68 7.85
CA CYS A 92 7.85 5.76 8.86
C CYS A 92 9.07 4.91 8.45
N GLY A 93 9.17 3.68 8.96
CA GLY A 93 10.25 2.75 8.64
C GLY A 93 9.96 1.29 8.99
N CYS A 94 8.78 0.98 9.53
CA CYS A 94 8.40 -0.37 9.97
C CYS A 94 7.37 -1.05 9.06
N PHE A 95 7.18 -0.57 7.82
CA PHE A 95 6.30 -1.23 6.85
C PHE A 95 6.78 -2.65 6.54
N GLU A 96 5.83 -3.58 6.43
CA GLU A 96 6.12 -4.98 6.05
C GLU A 96 6.45 -5.08 4.56
N CYS A 97 5.78 -4.28 3.73
CA CYS A 97 5.89 -4.29 2.29
C CYS A 97 5.95 -2.87 1.72
N ILE A 98 6.46 -2.76 0.49
CA ILE A 98 6.44 -1.55 -0.32
C ILE A 98 5.71 -1.87 -1.63
N ALA A 99 4.66 -1.12 -1.93
CA ALA A 99 4.04 -1.08 -3.25
C ALA A 99 4.70 0.02 -4.09
N VAL A 100 5.05 -0.30 -5.33
CA VAL A 100 5.70 0.60 -6.30
C VAL A 100 4.90 0.58 -7.59
N MET A 101 4.52 1.74 -8.10
CA MET A 101 3.94 1.91 -9.43
C MET A 101 5.02 1.81 -10.51
N LEU A 102 4.77 0.94 -11.49
CA LEU A 102 5.62 0.68 -12.64
C LEU A 102 4.89 1.17 -13.90
N PRO A 103 5.27 2.34 -14.45
CA PRO A 103 4.61 2.92 -15.63
C PRO A 103 4.54 1.99 -16.84
N GLU A 104 5.64 1.31 -17.14
CA GLU A 104 5.86 0.54 -18.37
C GLU A 104 4.95 -0.68 -18.46
N VAL A 105 4.50 -1.19 -17.33
CA VAL A 105 3.58 -2.33 -17.22
C VAL A 105 2.21 -1.93 -16.67
N ASN A 106 1.98 -0.63 -16.52
CA ASN A 106 0.72 -0.04 -16.08
C ASN A 106 0.20 -0.70 -14.78
N GLY A 107 1.10 -0.98 -13.82
CA GLY A 107 0.79 -1.85 -12.68
C GLY A 107 1.62 -1.57 -11.44
N PHE A 108 1.43 -2.40 -10.41
CA PHE A 108 2.14 -2.35 -9.14
C PHE A 108 2.94 -3.62 -8.91
N MET A 109 4.20 -3.46 -8.52
CA MET A 109 4.91 -4.51 -7.79
C MET A 109 4.76 -4.29 -6.29
N VAL A 110 4.78 -5.36 -5.52
CA VAL A 110 4.86 -5.29 -4.05
C VAL A 110 6.00 -6.16 -3.58
N VAL A 111 6.91 -5.61 -2.76
CA VAL A 111 8.05 -6.33 -2.20
C VAL A 111 8.03 -6.27 -0.66
N ASN A 112 8.20 -7.42 -0.01
CA ASN A 112 8.28 -7.51 1.46
C ASN A 112 9.70 -7.36 1.99
N ARG A 113 9.81 -6.95 3.26
CA ARG A 113 11.06 -6.67 3.97
C ARG A 113 12.04 -7.84 4.00
N GLU A 114 11.53 -9.07 4.04
CA GLU A 114 12.34 -10.28 4.11
C GLU A 114 13.01 -10.61 2.77
N TYR A 115 12.47 -10.12 1.65
CA TYR A 115 13.06 -10.33 0.33
C TYR A 115 14.35 -9.52 0.15
N LYS A 116 15.42 -10.19 -0.29
CA LYS A 116 16.77 -9.61 -0.42
C LYS A 116 17.27 -9.49 -1.87
N GLY A 117 16.50 -9.97 -2.83
CA GLY A 117 16.86 -9.89 -4.24
C GLY A 117 16.53 -8.55 -4.87
N ASP A 118 16.86 -8.46 -6.16
CA ASP A 118 16.48 -7.35 -7.01
C ASP A 118 15.01 -7.46 -7.41
N THR A 119 14.43 -6.32 -7.76
CA THR A 119 13.04 -6.25 -8.19
C THR A 119 12.96 -5.59 -9.57
N PRO A 120 11.83 -5.75 -10.28
CA PRO A 120 11.64 -5.10 -11.58
C PRO A 120 11.78 -3.57 -11.56
N SER A 121 11.70 -2.91 -10.39
CA SER A 121 11.97 -1.47 -10.29
C SER A 121 13.47 -1.11 -10.33
N GLY A 122 14.37 -2.10 -10.48
CA GLY A 122 15.82 -1.91 -10.41
C GLY A 122 16.35 -1.60 -9.01
N MET A 123 15.53 -1.76 -7.97
CA MET A 123 15.89 -1.45 -6.58
C MET A 123 15.55 -2.61 -5.64
N SER A 124 16.40 -2.86 -4.66
CA SER A 124 16.11 -3.76 -3.54
C SER A 124 15.13 -3.11 -2.55
N PHE A 125 14.52 -3.93 -1.67
CA PHE A 125 13.66 -3.43 -0.59
C PHE A 125 14.35 -2.34 0.25
N SER A 126 15.62 -2.53 0.62
CA SER A 126 16.37 -1.57 1.45
C SER A 126 16.55 -0.22 0.76
N THR A 127 16.78 -0.22 -0.55
CA THR A 127 16.91 1.00 -1.34
C THR A 127 15.59 1.74 -1.40
N LEU A 128 14.51 1.02 -1.75
CA LEU A 128 13.14 1.56 -1.75
C LEU A 128 12.75 2.12 -0.37
N ALA A 129 13.08 1.40 0.71
CA ALA A 129 12.78 1.82 2.07
C ALA A 129 13.49 3.14 2.44
N GLY A 130 14.73 3.33 1.97
CA GLY A 130 15.47 4.58 2.11
C GLY A 130 14.83 5.75 1.36
N THR A 131 14.17 5.49 0.23
CA THR A 131 13.48 6.51 -0.58
C THR A 131 12.15 6.96 0.03
N ILE A 132 11.36 6.03 0.59
CA ILE A 132 9.98 6.32 0.98
C ILE A 132 9.80 6.57 2.48
N GLY A 133 10.79 6.17 3.29
CA GLY A 133 10.76 6.34 4.74
C GLY A 133 10.93 7.79 5.18
N GLY A 134 10.78 8.04 6.49
CA GLY A 134 11.07 9.34 7.09
C GLY A 134 9.90 10.33 7.13
N GLY A 135 8.71 9.92 6.70
CA GLY A 135 7.49 10.70 6.90
C GLY A 135 7.18 11.73 5.80
N ALA A 136 7.82 11.63 4.63
CA ALA A 136 7.47 12.40 3.44
C ALA A 136 6.38 11.69 2.61
N GLN A 137 5.65 12.44 1.78
CA GLN A 137 4.75 11.88 0.76
C GLN A 137 5.54 11.62 -0.52
N THR A 138 5.51 10.38 -1.00
CA THR A 138 6.26 9.97 -2.19
C THR A 138 5.30 9.37 -3.23
N PRO A 139 4.73 10.19 -4.13
CA PRO A 139 3.87 9.71 -5.23
C PRO A 139 4.49 8.55 -6.01
N GLY A 140 3.68 7.54 -6.32
CA GLY A 140 4.10 6.29 -6.96
C GLY A 140 4.54 5.19 -5.98
N PHE A 141 4.66 5.50 -4.68
CA PHE A 141 5.11 4.54 -3.67
C PHE A 141 4.19 4.52 -2.45
N ALA A 142 4.04 3.35 -1.83
CA ALA A 142 3.38 3.21 -0.54
C ALA A 142 3.99 2.11 0.33
N GLY A 143 4.27 2.42 1.58
CA GLY A 143 4.54 1.44 2.63
C GLY A 143 3.23 0.85 3.13
N ILE A 144 3.13 -0.48 3.15
CA ILE A 144 1.88 -1.20 3.46
C ILE A 144 2.16 -2.44 4.32
N SER A 145 1.12 -2.89 5.01
CA SER A 145 1.09 -4.24 5.62
C SER A 145 0.83 -5.31 4.55
N LYS A 146 1.25 -6.56 4.80
CA LYS A 146 0.93 -7.70 3.93
C LYS A 146 -0.57 -7.91 3.78
N SER A 147 -1.32 -7.75 4.88
CA SER A 147 -2.77 -7.96 4.90
C SER A 147 -3.54 -6.93 4.06
N TYR A 148 -2.99 -5.73 3.84
CA TYR A 148 -3.62 -4.72 2.98
C TYR A 148 -3.68 -5.14 1.51
N ILE A 149 -2.77 -5.99 1.03
CA ILE A 149 -2.81 -6.56 -0.34
C ILE A 149 -4.15 -7.28 -0.58
N LEU A 150 -4.71 -7.88 0.48
CA LEU A 150 -5.98 -8.62 0.44
C LEU A 150 -7.20 -7.76 0.76
N SER A 151 -7.06 -6.44 0.82
CA SER A 151 -8.18 -5.52 1.05
C SER A 151 -9.00 -5.28 -0.23
N ASP A 152 -10.31 -5.09 -0.10
CA ASP A 152 -11.14 -4.60 -1.22
C ASP A 152 -10.78 -3.17 -1.62
N ARG A 153 -10.14 -2.43 -0.71
CA ARG A 153 -9.67 -1.06 -0.91
C ARG A 153 -8.19 -0.97 -1.28
N PHE A 154 -7.52 -2.12 -1.50
CA PHE A 154 -6.12 -2.14 -1.91
C PHE A 154 -5.94 -1.29 -3.16
N LEU A 155 -5.28 -0.14 -3.03
CA LEU A 155 -4.96 0.82 -4.12
C LEU A 155 -6.11 1.03 -5.12
N GLN A 156 -7.35 1.08 -4.61
CA GLN A 156 -8.54 1.00 -5.45
C GLN A 156 -8.63 2.15 -6.47
N ALA A 157 -8.08 3.33 -6.14
CA ALA A 157 -8.13 4.50 -7.01
C ALA A 157 -7.37 4.31 -8.32
N GLU A 158 -6.48 3.33 -8.35
CA GLU A 158 -5.72 2.96 -9.54
C GLU A 158 -6.17 1.62 -10.14
N GLY A 159 -7.28 1.03 -9.67
CA GLY A 159 -7.80 -0.26 -10.12
C GLY A 159 -7.45 -1.44 -9.20
N GLY A 160 -6.72 -1.17 -8.13
CA GLY A 160 -6.48 -2.11 -7.03
C GLY A 160 -5.83 -3.42 -7.42
N ILE A 161 -6.37 -4.56 -6.96
CA ILE A 161 -5.69 -5.85 -7.08
C ILE A 161 -5.45 -6.26 -8.54
N GLU A 162 -6.25 -5.78 -9.49
CA GLU A 162 -6.09 -6.02 -10.94
C GLU A 162 -4.80 -5.45 -11.51
N ARG A 163 -4.18 -4.51 -10.79
CA ARG A 163 -2.89 -3.90 -11.11
C ARG A 163 -1.70 -4.62 -10.49
N LEU A 164 -1.91 -5.59 -9.60
CA LEU A 164 -0.80 -6.29 -8.97
C LEU A 164 -0.12 -7.19 -10.01
N VAL A 165 1.10 -6.84 -10.41
CA VAL A 165 1.83 -7.55 -11.48
C VAL A 165 2.99 -8.38 -10.97
N TRP A 166 3.49 -8.11 -9.77
CA TRP A 166 4.67 -8.80 -9.23
C TRP A 166 4.67 -8.89 -7.70
N LEU A 167 5.02 -10.07 -7.18
CA LEU A 167 5.23 -10.37 -5.76
C LEU A 167 6.43 -11.32 -5.61
N PRO A 168 7.25 -11.22 -4.55
CA PRO A 168 8.20 -12.28 -4.21
C PRO A 168 7.47 -13.62 -4.02
N SER A 169 8.03 -14.71 -4.53
CA SER A 169 7.36 -16.01 -4.57
C SER A 169 6.96 -16.51 -3.17
N VAL A 170 7.79 -16.24 -2.16
CA VAL A 170 7.49 -16.56 -0.76
C VAL A 170 6.26 -15.80 -0.25
N LEU A 171 6.15 -14.50 -0.54
CA LEU A 171 4.98 -13.70 -0.17
C LEU A 171 3.74 -14.13 -0.97
N LYS A 172 3.92 -14.41 -2.26
CA LYS A 172 2.86 -14.91 -3.14
C LYS A 172 2.29 -16.23 -2.63
N GLU A 173 3.15 -17.14 -2.17
CA GLU A 173 2.75 -18.41 -1.57
C GLU A 173 2.10 -18.23 -0.19
N GLU A 174 2.66 -17.38 0.67
CA GLU A 174 2.07 -17.01 1.98
C GLU A 174 0.62 -16.54 1.84
N LEU A 175 0.33 -15.77 0.79
CA LEU A 175 -1.00 -15.22 0.53
C LEU A 175 -1.88 -16.12 -0.34
N ARG A 176 -1.36 -17.21 -0.93
CA ARG A 176 -2.02 -17.98 -2.02
C ARG A 176 -3.49 -18.26 -1.75
N GLY A 177 -3.80 -18.96 -0.65
CA GLY A 177 -5.17 -19.39 -0.38
C GLY A 177 -6.16 -18.23 -0.30
N ARG A 178 -5.77 -17.13 0.35
CA ARG A 178 -6.61 -15.94 0.50
C ARG A 178 -6.67 -15.09 -0.77
N LEU A 179 -5.56 -14.98 -1.49
CA LEU A 179 -5.46 -14.20 -2.71
C LEU A 179 -6.25 -14.87 -3.85
N VAL A 180 -6.09 -16.19 -4.05
CA VAL A 180 -6.87 -16.95 -5.05
C VAL A 180 -8.36 -16.80 -4.78
N HIS A 181 -8.79 -17.05 -3.54
CA HIS A 181 -10.19 -16.89 -3.15
C HIS A 181 -10.72 -15.47 -3.46
N LYS A 182 -9.98 -14.43 -3.08
CA LYS A 182 -10.34 -13.03 -3.35
C LYS A 182 -10.43 -12.71 -4.85
N LEU A 183 -9.50 -13.25 -5.64
CA LEU A 183 -9.51 -13.07 -7.09
C LEU A 183 -10.72 -13.76 -7.72
N ASP A 184 -11.05 -14.98 -7.29
CA ASP A 184 -12.23 -15.72 -7.76
C ASP A 184 -13.53 -14.99 -7.41
N GLU A 185 -13.66 -14.46 -6.19
CA GLU A 185 -14.83 -13.64 -5.78
C GLU A 185 -15.03 -12.40 -6.65
N ARG A 186 -13.95 -11.87 -7.24
CA ARG A 186 -13.96 -10.73 -8.16
C ARG A 186 -14.11 -11.12 -9.63
N GLY A 187 -14.27 -12.41 -9.95
CA GLY A 187 -14.33 -12.89 -11.33
C GLY A 187 -12.98 -12.82 -12.07
N LEU A 188 -11.87 -12.77 -11.33
CA LEU A 188 -10.50 -12.69 -11.84
C LEU A 188 -9.79 -14.05 -11.75
N SER A 189 -10.53 -15.14 -11.97
CA SER A 189 -9.98 -16.50 -11.91
C SER A 189 -8.78 -16.66 -12.85
N GLY A 190 -7.73 -17.32 -12.35
CA GLY A 190 -6.47 -17.48 -13.05
C GLY A 190 -5.54 -16.26 -13.01
N MET A 191 -5.98 -15.10 -12.51
CA MET A 191 -5.10 -13.92 -12.37
C MET A 191 -3.91 -14.20 -11.44
N PHE A 192 -4.06 -15.06 -10.44
CA PHE A 192 -2.97 -15.43 -9.52
C PHE A 192 -1.72 -15.93 -10.28
N GLU A 193 -1.90 -16.73 -11.33
CA GLU A 193 -0.79 -17.25 -12.15
C GLU A 193 -0.23 -16.21 -13.11
N LYS A 194 -0.95 -15.11 -13.33
CA LYS A 194 -0.50 -13.97 -14.14
C LYS A 194 0.32 -12.95 -13.33
N ILE A 195 0.40 -13.08 -12.00
CA ILE A 195 1.27 -12.25 -11.16
C ILE A 195 2.68 -12.85 -11.23
N ALA A 196 3.67 -12.12 -11.70
CA ALA A 196 5.05 -12.58 -11.75
C ALA A 196 5.69 -12.66 -10.35
N ASP A 197 6.81 -13.35 -10.27
CA ASP A 197 7.71 -13.37 -9.12
C ASP A 197 9.17 -13.36 -9.58
N GLU A 198 10.11 -13.40 -8.65
CA GLU A 198 11.55 -13.37 -8.95
C GLU A 198 12.05 -14.58 -9.75
N LYS A 199 11.28 -15.67 -9.86
CA LYS A 199 11.64 -16.84 -10.68
C LYS A 199 11.20 -16.66 -12.13
N ILE A 200 10.29 -15.72 -12.37
CA ILE A 200 9.72 -15.41 -13.69
C ILE A 200 10.36 -14.15 -14.28
N ALA A 201 10.48 -13.09 -13.49
CA ALA A 201 10.98 -11.80 -13.93
C ALA A 201 11.69 -11.07 -12.79
N VAL A 202 12.97 -10.74 -13.00
CA VAL A 202 13.77 -9.91 -12.10
C VAL A 202 13.99 -8.50 -12.66
N THR A 203 13.93 -8.35 -13.99
CA THR A 203 14.01 -7.04 -14.67
C THR A 203 12.63 -6.57 -15.14
N LEU A 204 12.55 -5.28 -15.45
CA LEU A 204 11.35 -4.70 -16.06
C LEU A 204 11.09 -5.25 -17.47
N GLU A 205 12.13 -5.55 -18.24
CA GLU A 205 11.97 -6.13 -19.58
C GLU A 205 11.36 -7.53 -19.49
N ASP A 206 11.87 -8.39 -18.60
CA ASP A 206 11.34 -9.74 -18.37
C ASP A 206 9.88 -9.68 -17.91
N LEU A 207 9.58 -8.73 -17.01
CA LEU A 207 8.23 -8.53 -16.50
C LEU A 207 7.28 -8.12 -17.63
N THR A 208 7.68 -7.16 -18.47
CA THR A 208 6.88 -6.69 -19.60
C THR A 208 6.57 -7.84 -20.57
N ALA A 209 7.59 -8.62 -20.94
CA ALA A 209 7.43 -9.77 -21.84
C ALA A 209 6.52 -10.86 -21.25
N PHE A 210 6.63 -11.12 -19.94
CA PHE A 210 5.76 -12.07 -19.25
C PHE A 210 4.31 -11.61 -19.23
N LEU A 211 4.04 -10.36 -18.84
CA LEU A 211 2.70 -9.81 -18.71
C LEU A 211 1.97 -9.76 -20.06
N ASP A 212 2.68 -9.45 -21.14
CA ASP A 212 2.13 -9.52 -22.50
C ASP A 212 1.76 -10.96 -22.88
N ARG A 213 2.67 -11.93 -22.66
CA ARG A 213 2.41 -13.34 -22.96
C ARG A 213 1.18 -13.89 -22.22
N VAL A 214 1.00 -13.53 -20.95
CA VAL A 214 -0.15 -14.00 -20.15
C VAL A 214 -1.38 -13.10 -20.29
N GLN A 215 -1.29 -12.02 -21.09
CA GLN A 215 -2.32 -11.02 -21.28
C GLN A 215 -2.85 -10.54 -19.92
N HIS A 216 -1.95 -9.96 -19.13
CA HIS A 216 -2.29 -9.46 -17.79
C HIS A 216 -3.29 -8.28 -17.90
N PRO A 217 -4.37 -8.25 -17.09
CA PRO A 217 -5.43 -7.23 -17.21
C PRO A 217 -4.91 -5.79 -17.10
N ALA A 218 -3.91 -5.56 -16.26
CA ALA A 218 -3.26 -4.24 -16.09
C ALA A 218 -2.86 -3.57 -17.43
N LEU A 219 -2.42 -4.34 -18.43
CA LEU A 219 -1.97 -3.81 -19.73
C LEU A 219 -3.13 -3.20 -20.56
N ALA A 220 -4.36 -3.65 -20.33
CA ALA A 220 -5.55 -3.18 -21.06
C ALA A 220 -6.33 -2.10 -20.31
N MET A 221 -5.98 -1.81 -19.06
CA MET A 221 -6.63 -0.78 -18.25
C MET A 221 -6.15 0.63 -18.63
N LYS A 222 -6.90 1.66 -18.22
CA LYS A 222 -6.53 3.07 -18.44
C LYS A 222 -5.09 3.34 -17.97
N PRO A 223 -4.25 4.10 -18.68
CA PRO A 223 -2.92 4.47 -18.20
C PRO A 223 -2.95 5.12 -16.81
N LEU A 224 -2.00 4.74 -15.94
CA LEU A 224 -1.79 5.36 -14.63
C LEU A 224 -1.10 6.73 -14.71
N LEU A 225 -0.44 7.01 -15.83
CA LEU A 225 0.21 8.29 -16.17
C LEU A 225 -0.34 8.83 -17.50
#